data_AF-A0A527ZHP9-F1
#
_entry.id   AF-A0A527ZHP9-F1
#
_cell.length_a   1.000
_cell.length_b   1.000
_cell.length_c   1.000
_cell.angle_alpha   90.00
_cell.angle_beta   90.00
_cell.angle_gamma   90.00
#
_symmetry.space_group_name_H-M   'P 1'
#
loop_
_entity.id
_entity.type
_entity.pdbx_description
1 polymer ?
#
loop_
_entity_poly.entity_id
_entity_poly.type
_entity_poly.pdbx_seq_one_letter_code
_entity_poly.pdbx_strand_id
1 'polypeptide(L)' 'MLRSSHALLASLAVALPTAISAAPQQSFKGEYTVSVHGFSVAKASFSSSYEGDTYSIEGSVSSAGLATIFDDTRGTV' A
#
# COMPACT_ATOMS: atom_id res chain seq x y z
N MET A 1 -54.70 14.49 0.83
CA MET A 1 -54.01 13.25 1.24
C MET A 1 -52.63 13.07 0.56
N LEU A 2 -52.30 13.79 -0.52
CA LEU A 2 -51.03 13.64 -1.27
C LEU A 2 -49.81 14.35 -0.64
N ARG A 3 -50.02 15.31 0.29
CA ARG A 3 -48.94 16.12 0.90
C ARG A 3 -48.19 15.37 2.02
N SER A 4 -48.87 14.49 2.77
CA SER A 4 -48.25 13.70 3.85
C SER A 4 -47.31 12.60 3.33
N SER A 5 -47.55 12.09 2.12
CA SER A 5 -46.72 11.07 1.46
C SER A 5 -45.29 11.58 1.18
N HIS A 6 -45.17 12.88 0.86
CA HIS A 6 -43.87 13.50 0.58
C HIS A 6 -43.06 13.74 1.86
N ALA A 7 -43.72 14.02 2.99
CA ALA A 7 -43.07 14.19 4.28
C ALA A 7 -42.45 12.86 4.79
N LEU A 8 -43.13 11.73 4.55
CA LEU A 8 -42.63 10.40 4.93
C LEU A 8 -41.42 9.96 4.08
N LEU A 9 -41.44 10.28 2.79
CA LEU A 9 -40.33 9.97 1.86
C LEU A 9 -39.08 10.80 2.16
N ALA A 10 -39.25 12.07 2.55
CA ALA A 10 -38.11 12.94 2.92
C ALA A 10 -37.38 12.46 4.19
N SER A 11 -38.10 11.90 5.17
CA SER A 11 -37.48 11.37 6.40
C SER A 11 -36.70 10.07 6.20
N LEU A 12 -37.00 9.29 5.15
CA LEU A 12 -36.32 8.01 4.92
C LEU A 12 -34.92 8.18 4.30
N ALA A 13 -34.66 9.32 3.63
CA ALA A 13 -33.38 9.59 2.98
C ALA A 13 -32.22 9.87 3.96
N VAL A 14 -32.51 10.25 5.21
CA VAL A 14 -31.49 10.58 6.23
C VAL A 14 -31.03 9.36 7.04
N ALA A 15 -31.77 8.25 6.99
CA ALA A 15 -31.48 7.07 7.80
C ALA A 15 -30.57 6.03 7.11
N LEU A 16 -29.93 6.38 5.99
CA LEU A 16 -28.95 5.49 5.37
C LEU A 16 -27.67 5.50 6.21
N PRO A 17 -27.27 4.38 6.82
CA PRO A 17 -25.96 4.30 7.45
C PRO A 17 -24.92 4.51 6.36
N THR A 18 -24.14 5.59 6.46
CA THR A 18 -22.90 5.70 5.71
C THR A 18 -21.97 4.65 6.29
N ALA A 19 -21.96 3.46 5.68
CA ALA A 19 -20.98 2.44 6.00
C ALA A 19 -19.60 3.05 5.72
N ILE A 20 -18.90 3.44 6.79
CA ILE A 20 -17.49 3.78 6.72
C ILE A 20 -16.78 2.46 6.42
N SER A 21 -16.53 2.21 5.14
CA SER A 21 -15.67 1.11 4.73
C SER A 21 -14.26 1.50 5.16
N ALA A 22 -13.72 0.82 6.18
CA ALA A 22 -12.28 0.86 6.41
C ALA A 22 -11.59 0.39 5.11
N ALA A 23 -10.58 1.14 4.66
CA ALA A 23 -9.82 0.73 3.49
C ALA A 23 -9.27 -0.68 3.75
N PRO A 24 -9.43 -1.64 2.81
CA PRO A 24 -8.91 -2.98 3.00
C PRO A 24 -7.40 -2.92 3.21
N GLN A 25 -6.89 -3.72 4.14
CA GLN A 25 -5.45 -3.83 4.35
C GLN A 25 -4.79 -4.26 3.04
N GLN A 26 -3.92 -3.40 2.52
CA GLN A 26 -3.31 -3.61 1.22
C GLN A 26 -1.83 -3.84 1.37
N SER A 27 -1.40 -5.07 1.07
CA SER A 27 -0.01 -5.49 1.17
C SER A 27 0.60 -5.62 -0.23
N PHE A 28 1.81 -5.11 -0.39
CA PHE A 28 2.60 -5.19 -1.61
C PHE A 28 3.95 -5.81 -1.31
N LYS A 29 4.40 -6.68 -2.20
CA LYS A 29 5.73 -7.29 -2.12
C LYS A 29 6.48 -7.06 -3.42
N GLY A 30 7.65 -6.43 -3.30
CA GLY A 30 8.58 -6.17 -4.40
C GLY A 30 9.83 -7.01 -4.24
N GLU A 31 10.17 -7.77 -5.27
CA GLU A 31 11.42 -8.53 -5.37
C GLU A 31 12.24 -7.93 -6.51
N TYR A 32 13.45 -7.46 -6.19
CA TYR A 32 14.33 -6.77 -7.12
C TYR A 32 15.65 -7.51 -7.22
N THR A 33 16.18 -7.61 -8.43
CA THR A 33 17.50 -8.19 -8.70
C THR A 33 18.25 -7.28 -9.65
N VAL A 34 19.46 -6.90 -9.28
CA VAL A 34 20.38 -6.14 -10.12
C VAL A 34 21.36 -7.12 -10.74
N SER A 35 21.50 -7.06 -12.07
CA SER A 35 22.37 -7.94 -12.84
C SER A 35 23.32 -7.14 -13.73
N VAL A 36 24.60 -7.52 -13.74
CA VAL A 36 25.64 -6.94 -14.58
C VAL A 36 26.19 -8.06 -15.47
N HIS A 37 26.13 -7.88 -16.79
CA HIS A 37 26.58 -8.89 -17.77
C HIS A 37 25.99 -10.30 -17.54
N GLY A 38 24.76 -10.39 -17.01
CA GLY A 38 24.08 -11.66 -16.71
C GLY A 38 24.36 -12.23 -15.32
N PHE A 39 25.27 -11.64 -14.55
CA PHE A 39 25.55 -12.04 -13.17
C PHE A 39 24.78 -11.17 -12.19
N SER A 40 24.03 -11.78 -11.27
CA SER A 40 23.35 -11.05 -10.20
C SER A 40 24.38 -10.49 -9.22
N VAL A 41 24.32 -9.19 -8.99
CA VAL A 41 25.25 -8.46 -8.10
C VAL A 41 24.56 -7.93 -6.85
N ALA A 42 23.24 -7.74 -6.89
CA ALA A 42 22.44 -7.37 -5.72
C ALA A 42 21.02 -7.92 -5.81
N LYS A 43 20.42 -8.13 -4.65
CA LYS A 43 19.01 -8.50 -4.49
C LYS A 43 18.40 -7.64 -3.39
N ALA A 44 17.17 -7.22 -3.59
CA ALA A 44 16.39 -6.52 -2.57
C ALA A 44 14.97 -7.09 -2.51
N SER A 45 14.47 -7.25 -1.30
CA SER A 45 13.09 -7.67 -1.03
C SER A 45 12.45 -6.64 -0.13
N PHE A 46 11.30 -6.12 -0.54
CA PHE A 46 10.52 -5.17 0.24
C PHE A 46 9.09 -5.68 0.38
N SER A 47 8.57 -5.62 1.59
CA SER A 47 7.18 -5.85 1.93
C SER A 47 6.63 -4.57 2.52
N SER A 48 5.60 -4.02 1.91
CA SER A 48 4.92 -2.84 2.42
C SER A 48 3.45 -3.12 2.66
N SER A 49 2.88 -2.56 3.72
CA SER A 49 1.46 -2.68 4.04
C SER A 49 0.84 -1.31 4.32
N TYR A 50 -0.41 -1.16 3.91
CA TYR A 50 -1.28 -0.05 4.26
C TYR A 50 -2.37 -0.54 5.21
N GLU A 51 -2.47 0.10 6.38
CA GLU A 51 -3.53 -0.15 7.35
C GLU A 51 -4.14 1.19 7.77
N GLY A 52 -5.25 1.56 7.12
CA GLY A 52 -5.85 2.88 7.24
C GLY A 52 -4.86 3.98 6.83
N ASP A 53 -4.47 4.83 7.78
CA ASP A 53 -3.53 5.94 7.58
C ASP A 53 -2.06 5.56 7.87
N THR A 54 -1.81 4.30 8.26
CA THR A 54 -0.44 3.84 8.58
C THR A 54 0.16 3.13 7.38
N TYR A 55 1.35 3.57 6.97
CA TYR A 55 2.20 2.89 6.00
C TYR A 55 3.41 2.27 6.70
N SER A 56 3.56 0.95 6.56
CA SER A 56 4.71 0.21 7.07
C SER A 56 5.47 -0.40 5.92
N ILE A 57 6.79 -0.26 5.93
CA ILE A 57 7.69 -0.88 4.95
C ILE A 57 8.83 -1.59 5.67
N GLU A 58 9.01 -2.86 5.34
CA GLU A 58 10.09 -3.69 5.82
C GLU A 58 10.83 -4.26 4.61
N GLY A 59 12.15 -4.36 4.69
CA GLY A 59 12.91 -4.89 3.58
C GLY A 59 14.33 -5.25 3.95
N SER A 60 14.96 -5.99 3.04
CA SER A 60 16.36 -6.37 3.13
C SER A 60 17.04 -6.18 1.79
N VAL A 61 18.30 -5.78 1.83
CA VAL A 61 19.16 -5.63 0.66
C VAL A 61 20.41 -6.47 0.89
N SER A 62 20.81 -7.23 -0.13
CA SER A 62 22.03 -8.04 -0.12
C SER A 62 22.79 -7.82 -1.42
N SER A 63 24.12 -7.74 -1.33
CA SER A 63 24.99 -7.55 -2.48
C SER A 63 26.14 -8.58 -2.47
N ALA A 64 26.52 -9.06 -3.64
CA ALA A 64 27.75 -9.81 -3.82
C ALA A 64 28.90 -8.80 -3.84
N GLY A 65 29.99 -9.03 -3.10
CA GLY A 65 31.04 -8.04 -2.74
C GLY A 65 31.62 -7.11 -3.83
N LEU A 66 31.38 -7.36 -5.12
CA LEU A 66 31.65 -6.41 -6.22
C LEU A 66 30.71 -5.18 -6.20
N ALA A 67 29.47 -5.35 -5.74
CA ALA A 67 28.48 -4.27 -5.61
C ALA A 67 28.63 -3.48 -4.30
N THR A 68 29.30 -4.02 -3.29
CA THR A 68 29.63 -3.28 -2.06
C THR A 68 30.57 -2.09 -2.32
N ILE A 69 31.32 -2.10 -3.43
CA ILE A 69 32.14 -0.96 -3.89
C ILE A 69 31.26 0.23 -4.30
N PHE A 70 30.00 -0.02 -4.71
CA PHE A 70 29.01 0.98 -5.09
C PHE A 70 27.93 1.17 -4.03
N ASP A 71 28.19 0.78 -2.78
CA ASP A 71 27.21 0.83 -1.69
C ASP A 71 26.90 2.28 -1.27
N ASP A 72 26.09 2.95 -2.08
CA ASP A 72 25.26 4.09 -1.68
C ASP A 72 23.79 3.62 -1.75
N THR A 73 23.46 2.63 -0.89
CA THR A 73 22.08 2.15 -0.76
C THR A 73 21.27 3.21 -0.02
N ARG A 74 20.72 4.19 -0.76
CA ARG A 74 19.81 5.21 -0.22
C ARG A 74 18.36 4.78 -0.36
N GLY A 75 17.73 4.41 0.75
CA GLY A 75 16.28 4.37 0.85
C GLY A 75 15.76 5.78 1.13
N THR A 76 14.89 6.30 0.27
CA THR A 76 14.08 7.50 0.59
C THR A 76 12.64 7.03 0.70
N VAL A 77 11.98 7.33 1.83
CA VAL A 77 10.54 7.08 2.04
C VAL A 77 9.70 8.19 1.44
#